data_AF-A0A0F9W701-F1
#
_entry.id   AF-A0A0F9W701-F1
#
_cell.length_a   1.000
_cell.length_b   1.000
_cell.length_c   1.000
_cell.angle_alpha   90.00
_cell.angle_beta   90.00
_cell.angle_gamma   90.00
#
_symmetry.space_group_name_H-M   'P 1'
#
loop_
_entity.id
_entity.type
_entity.pdbx_description
1 polymer ?
#
loop_
_entity_poly.entity_id
_entity_poly.type
_entity_poly.pdbx_seq_one_letter_code
_entity_poly.pdbx_strand_id
1 'polypeptide(L)'
;MATLQTLTLDVIDQIFGQTPLERPAVDRLTVPVLESTSTLFRFDLSGRIMWEYGSYAEFFDGTGTAGEVVQLMAEHDTPGADVPVTRAQRRSSAAARTAIGSDWTFDFSGGASDDLWTSSAVHGLSVGDAMFFTSDGGGATEWAIDIIYYAVTVPSTTTATLSTTKGGAALQGSDDTSGNWAAATPAYAPGAVFLKDPPFTHTEIQRAINETIDSDLMRGCWFSTQRTISPTENRTRYPANASDILIEKMYQFDTPSTSIGTTTFIFTGSAVEDEWTTSTAHGLSVGDMVSFSAVGTAPTEYALGVIYYVATVPTTLTFTLSANEDTTPLAGTANSSGTWTIQNVIFNYREFPTRWYEIKHAQASATDSTGNSILLTGYHDVNDTIYYSARTRPSSSDISSLPTEITNLIPWGAVARLTGGTSVRGRYAESAAQTSTVAYADAAWFQTQFEDMVDQYRNQLEEDVPLLKRWEYGPTQVG
;
A
#
# COMPACT_ATOMS: atom_id res chain seq x y z
N MET A 1 2.27 -19.01 62.73
CA MET A 1 3.10 -20.19 62.47
C MET A 1 2.43 -21.04 61.40
N ALA A 2 2.98 -21.01 60.18
CA ALA A 2 3.11 -22.14 59.26
C ALA A 2 4.12 -21.65 58.21
N THR A 3 5.32 -22.22 58.25
CA THR A 3 6.50 -21.86 57.47
C THR A 3 6.42 -22.47 56.07
N LEU A 4 6.49 -21.65 55.02
CA LEU A 4 6.81 -22.08 53.67
C LEU A 4 8.32 -21.89 53.46
N GLN A 5 9.10 -22.84 53.98
CA GLN A 5 10.42 -23.16 53.43
C GLN A 5 10.22 -24.04 52.19
N THR A 6 11.21 -24.01 51.30
CA THR A 6 11.35 -24.79 50.05
C THR A 6 10.49 -24.35 48.87
N LEU A 7 10.88 -23.25 48.22
CA LEU A 7 10.95 -23.22 46.77
C LEU A 7 12.43 -23.47 46.40
N THR A 8 12.67 -24.55 45.68
CA THR A 8 13.99 -25.03 45.24
C THR A 8 14.55 -24.13 44.14
N LEU A 9 15.87 -24.22 43.92
CA LEU A 9 16.65 -23.39 42.98
C LEU A 9 16.09 -23.33 41.54
N ASP A 10 15.24 -24.27 41.13
CA ASP A 10 14.64 -24.30 39.79
C ASP A 10 13.76 -23.09 39.43
N VAL A 11 13.26 -22.34 40.43
CA VAL A 11 12.41 -21.17 40.18
C VAL A 11 13.24 -19.90 39.91
N ILE A 12 14.51 -19.85 40.33
CA ILE A 12 15.37 -18.68 40.10
C ILE A 12 16.02 -18.73 38.70
N ASP A 13 16.33 -19.93 38.18
CA ASP A 13 16.82 -20.11 36.82
C ASP A 13 15.73 -19.90 35.74
N GLN A 14 14.44 -20.00 36.10
CA GLN A 14 13.34 -19.65 35.20
C GLN A 14 13.05 -18.13 35.11
N ILE A 15 13.55 -17.31 36.05
CA ILE A 15 13.24 -15.87 36.10
C ILE A 15 14.34 -15.01 35.48
N PHE A 16 15.60 -15.47 35.47
CA PHE A 16 16.74 -14.72 34.92
C PHE A 16 17.48 -15.50 33.84
N GLY A 17 16.77 -15.89 32.78
CA GLY A 17 17.43 -16.30 31.55
C GLY A 17 18.09 -15.10 30.88
N GLN A 18 19.35 -14.80 31.22
CA GLN A 18 20.45 -14.45 30.31
C GLN A 18 21.75 -14.25 31.10
N THR A 19 22.77 -15.00 30.70
CA THR A 19 24.20 -14.78 30.99
C THR A 19 24.56 -13.30 30.74
N PRO A 20 25.41 -12.65 31.57
CA PRO A 20 25.84 -11.28 31.30
C PRO A 20 26.46 -11.20 29.90
N LEU A 21 25.87 -10.39 29.01
CA LEU A 21 26.49 -9.99 27.76
C LEU A 21 27.78 -9.24 28.12
N GLU A 22 28.93 -9.84 27.84
CA GLU A 22 30.24 -9.17 27.93
C GLU A 22 30.18 -7.89 27.08
N ARG A 23 30.36 -6.73 27.73
CA ARG A 23 30.54 -5.47 26.99
C ARG A 23 31.79 -5.58 26.11
N PRO A 24 31.79 -5.01 24.88
CA PRO A 24 33.02 -4.90 24.10
C PRO A 24 34.07 -4.17 24.93
N ALA A 25 35.27 -4.76 25.04
CA ALA A 25 36.37 -4.12 25.74
C ALA A 25 36.71 -2.80 25.03
N VAL A 26 36.64 -1.69 25.76
CA VAL A 26 37.23 -0.42 25.32
C VAL A 26 38.74 -0.60 25.41
N ASP A 27 39.37 -0.76 24.25
CA ASP A 27 40.80 -0.98 24.15
C ASP A 27 41.52 0.32 23.81
N ARG A 28 42.70 0.54 24.40
CA ARG A 28 43.58 1.65 24.06
C ARG A 28 44.73 1.08 23.24
N LEU A 29 44.84 1.51 21.99
CA LEU A 29 46.06 1.31 21.22
C LEU A 29 47.20 2.00 21.99
N THR A 30 48.06 1.18 22.59
CA THR A 30 49.17 1.59 23.46
C THR A 30 50.49 1.66 22.70
N VAL A 31 50.46 1.40 21.39
CA VAL A 31 51.62 1.57 20.52
C VAL A 31 51.55 2.96 19.91
N PRO A 32 52.42 3.90 20.33
CA PRO A 32 52.43 5.23 19.75
C PRO A 32 52.80 5.13 18.27
N VAL A 33 52.09 5.88 17.43
CA VAL A 33 52.33 5.95 15.99
C VAL A 33 53.62 6.75 15.77
N LEU A 34 54.75 6.08 15.96
CA LEU A 34 56.08 6.67 15.86
C LEU A 34 56.67 6.41 14.48
N GLU A 35 56.78 7.50 13.74
CA GLU A 35 57.66 7.73 12.60
C GLU A 35 57.26 7.23 11.20
N SER A 36 57.72 8.04 10.23
CA SER A 36 57.27 8.24 8.86
C SER A 36 57.61 7.15 7.85
N THR A 37 57.92 5.93 8.30
CA THR A 37 58.29 4.83 7.38
C THR A 37 57.22 3.74 7.24
N SER A 38 56.18 3.76 8.08
CA SER A 38 54.99 2.93 7.89
C SER A 38 54.02 3.62 6.91
N THR A 39 53.93 3.09 5.70
CA THR A 39 53.33 3.73 4.52
C THR A 39 51.80 3.76 4.47
N LEU A 40 51.06 3.71 5.59
CA LEU A 40 49.59 3.61 5.54
C LEU A 40 48.79 4.56 6.45
N PHE A 41 49.37 5.70 6.87
CA PHE A 41 48.58 6.84 7.30
C PHE A 41 49.17 8.12 6.71
N ARG A 42 48.68 8.54 5.54
CA ARG A 42 49.11 9.80 4.93
C ARG A 42 48.38 10.97 5.60
N PHE A 43 49.11 11.74 6.39
CA PHE A 43 48.80 13.14 6.64
C PHE A 43 48.96 13.91 5.32
N ASP A 44 48.12 14.91 5.06
CA ASP A 44 48.41 15.84 3.97
C ASP A 44 49.69 16.63 4.33
N LEU A 45 50.50 17.00 3.33
CA LEU A 45 51.77 17.72 3.55
C LEU A 45 51.57 19.14 4.11
N SER A 46 50.32 19.55 4.33
CA SER A 46 49.92 20.89 4.75
C SER A 46 49.64 20.98 6.25
N GLY A 47 49.65 19.85 6.97
CA GLY A 47 49.38 19.81 8.42
C GLY A 47 47.93 20.12 8.77
N ARG A 48 46.96 19.87 7.88
CA ARG A 48 45.54 19.99 8.22
C ARG A 48 44.99 18.70 8.81
N ILE A 49 44.11 18.85 9.80
CA ILE A 49 43.34 17.78 10.42
C ILE A 49 42.42 17.18 9.34
N MET A 50 42.59 15.89 9.05
CA MET A 50 41.83 15.17 8.01
C MET A 50 40.86 14.13 8.59
N TRP A 51 40.89 13.88 9.91
CA TRP A 51 40.05 12.87 10.55
C TRP A 51 39.40 13.46 11.81
N GLU A 52 38.07 13.51 11.79
CA GLU A 52 37.25 14.04 12.88
C GLU A 52 36.73 12.90 13.77
N TYR A 53 36.28 13.24 14.98
CA TYR A 53 35.54 12.31 15.84
C TYR A 53 34.46 11.58 15.05
N GLY A 54 34.45 10.25 15.12
CA GLY A 54 33.49 9.42 14.39
C GLY A 54 33.93 8.97 13.00
N SER A 55 35.11 9.40 12.52
CA SER A 55 35.70 8.88 11.28
C SER A 55 36.06 7.39 11.42
N TYR A 56 35.92 6.66 10.32
CA TYR A 56 36.25 5.23 10.23
C TYR A 56 37.58 5.03 9.52
N ALA A 57 38.43 4.18 10.08
CA ALA A 57 39.68 3.75 9.47
C ALA A 57 39.73 2.23 9.39
N GLU A 58 40.22 1.70 8.28
CA GLU A 58 40.46 0.26 8.13
C GLU A 58 41.90 -0.06 8.57
N PHE A 59 42.04 -0.81 9.66
CA PHE A 59 43.33 -1.22 10.20
C PHE A 59 43.88 -2.42 9.42
N PHE A 60 44.86 -2.18 8.56
CA PHE A 60 45.60 -3.24 7.89
C PHE A 60 46.74 -3.75 8.78
N ASP A 61 46.76 -5.05 9.06
CA ASP A 61 47.78 -5.70 9.90
C ASP A 61 49.13 -5.95 9.19
N GLY A 62 49.28 -5.42 7.97
CA GLY A 62 50.48 -5.58 7.14
C GLY A 62 50.56 -6.90 6.36
N THR A 63 49.59 -7.82 6.49
CA THR A 63 49.58 -9.10 5.76
C THR A 63 48.79 -9.07 4.44
N GLY A 64 48.11 -7.96 4.12
CA GLY A 64 47.31 -7.79 2.90
C GLY A 64 45.89 -8.36 2.99
N THR A 65 45.43 -8.78 4.17
CA THR A 65 44.02 -9.13 4.42
C THR A 65 43.24 -7.86 4.79
N ALA A 66 42.01 -7.72 4.29
CA ALA A 66 41.14 -6.58 4.61
C ALA A 66 41.00 -6.39 6.13
N GLY A 67 41.17 -5.15 6.56
CA GLY A 67 41.45 -4.77 7.94
C GLY A 67 40.22 -4.61 8.83
N GLU A 68 40.44 -4.59 10.15
CA GLU A 68 39.40 -4.28 11.15
C GLU A 68 38.99 -2.81 11.00
N VAL A 69 37.68 -2.52 10.89
CA VAL A 69 37.19 -1.14 10.88
C VAL A 69 37.13 -0.62 12.31
N VAL A 70 37.90 0.44 12.58
CA VAL A 70 37.92 1.13 13.87
C VAL A 70 37.28 2.51 13.73
N GLN A 71 36.55 2.95 14.75
CA GLN A 71 36.00 4.30 14.82
C GLN A 71 36.80 5.14 15.82
N LEU A 72 37.26 6.32 15.38
CA LEU A 72 38.02 7.23 16.23
C LEU A 72 37.09 7.90 17.25
N MET A 73 37.43 7.79 18.54
CA MET A 73 36.60 8.29 19.66
C MET A 73 37.06 9.64 20.22
N ALA A 74 38.02 10.30 19.58
CA ALA A 74 38.40 11.67 19.88
C ALA A 74 38.92 12.35 18.62
N GLU A 75 38.79 13.68 18.54
CA GLU A 75 39.52 14.49 17.58
C GLU A 75 41.03 14.38 17.87
N HIS A 76 41.84 14.34 16.81
CA HIS A 76 43.28 14.20 16.95
C HIS A 76 43.99 15.36 16.22
N ASP A 77 44.50 16.29 17.01
CA ASP A 77 45.14 17.52 16.53
C ASP A 77 46.67 17.50 16.68
N THR A 78 47.22 16.50 17.38
CA THR A 78 48.64 16.44 17.74
C THR A 78 49.30 15.18 17.19
N PRO A 79 50.16 15.28 16.15
CA PRO A 79 50.85 14.13 15.56
C PRO A 79 51.60 13.29 16.61
N GLY A 80 51.35 11.97 16.63
CA GLY A 80 52.05 11.02 17.50
C GLY A 80 51.41 10.70 18.85
N ALA A 81 50.30 11.34 19.24
CA ALA A 81 49.56 10.97 20.46
C ALA A 81 48.69 9.72 20.28
N ASP A 82 48.46 8.95 21.36
CA ASP A 82 47.56 7.79 21.37
C ASP A 82 46.10 8.19 21.08
N VAL A 83 45.36 7.36 20.33
CA VAL A 83 43.95 7.62 19.99
C VAL A 83 43.05 6.54 20.58
N PRO A 84 42.04 6.91 21.39
CA PRO A 84 41.03 5.95 21.82
C PRO A 84 40.16 5.56 20.62
N VAL A 85 39.92 4.26 20.46
CA VAL A 85 39.09 3.73 19.38
C VAL A 85 38.07 2.75 19.95
N THR A 86 36.90 2.69 19.33
CA THR A 86 35.97 1.58 19.50
C THR A 86 36.22 0.58 18.38
N ARG A 87 36.52 -0.66 18.77
CA ARG A 87 36.65 -1.78 17.84
C ARG A 87 35.26 -2.38 17.61
N ALA A 88 34.85 -2.53 16.36
CA ALA A 88 33.73 -3.40 16.03
C ALA A 88 34.20 -4.85 16.19
N GLN A 89 33.64 -5.57 17.15
CA GLN A 89 34.04 -6.93 17.47
C GLN A 89 34.03 -7.80 16.20
N ARG A 90 35.18 -8.44 15.93
CA ARG A 90 35.42 -9.35 14.81
C ARG A 90 34.19 -10.24 14.59
N ARG A 91 33.62 -10.25 13.36
CA ARG A 91 32.56 -11.19 12.96
C ARG A 91 32.93 -12.60 13.44
N SER A 92 32.28 -13.11 14.48
CA SER A 92 32.23 -14.55 14.70
C SER A 92 31.30 -15.10 13.61
N SER A 93 31.90 -15.78 12.65
CA SER A 93 31.25 -16.32 11.44
C SER A 93 30.35 -17.54 11.73
N ALA A 94 29.54 -17.52 12.79
CA ALA A 94 28.56 -18.55 13.05
C ALA A 94 27.29 -17.91 13.60
N ALA A 95 26.38 -17.54 12.70
CA ALA A 95 24.99 -17.36 13.10
C ALA A 95 24.56 -18.67 13.77
N ALA A 96 24.18 -18.61 15.05
CA ALA A 96 23.88 -19.78 15.85
C ALA A 96 22.78 -20.60 15.16
N ARG A 97 23.15 -21.81 14.72
CA ARG A 97 22.23 -22.76 14.09
C ARG A 97 21.28 -23.28 15.18
N THR A 98 19.98 -23.10 15.00
CA THR A 98 18.99 -23.70 15.91
C THR A 98 18.78 -25.15 15.48
N ALA A 99 19.21 -26.09 16.33
CA ALA A 99 18.91 -27.51 16.12
C ALA A 99 17.39 -27.73 16.07
N ILE A 100 16.92 -28.56 15.15
CA ILE A 100 15.51 -28.93 15.01
C ILE A 100 15.34 -30.44 15.21
N GLY A 101 14.39 -30.82 16.05
CA GLY A 101 14.27 -32.21 16.50
C GLY A 101 15.50 -32.64 17.32
N SER A 102 15.82 -33.93 17.26
CA SER A 102 17.04 -34.48 17.85
C SER A 102 17.76 -35.37 16.83
N ASP A 103 17.58 -36.69 16.92
CA ASP A 103 18.15 -37.64 15.96
C ASP A 103 17.20 -37.81 14.79
N TRP A 104 17.74 -37.78 13.58
CA TRP A 104 16.99 -37.99 12.35
C TRP A 104 17.41 -39.30 11.68
N THR A 105 16.44 -40.12 11.31
CA THR A 105 16.64 -41.35 10.54
C THR A 105 15.80 -41.29 9.27
N PHE A 106 16.34 -41.79 8.17
CA PHE A 106 15.63 -41.92 6.90
C PHE A 106 15.24 -43.39 6.70
N ASP A 107 13.98 -43.60 6.33
CA ASP A 107 13.42 -44.91 5.96
C ASP A 107 13.11 -44.89 4.46
N PHE A 108 13.83 -45.73 3.71
CA PHE A 108 13.63 -45.97 2.29
C PHE A 108 12.65 -47.12 2.11
N SER A 109 11.37 -46.78 1.98
CA SER A 109 10.32 -47.73 1.64
C SER A 109 9.48 -47.15 0.50
N GLY A 110 9.01 -47.99 -0.43
CA GLY A 110 7.92 -47.62 -1.37
C GLY A 110 8.21 -46.57 -2.46
N GLY A 111 9.37 -45.89 -2.44
CA GLY A 111 9.74 -44.84 -3.40
C GLY A 111 9.48 -43.43 -2.87
N ALA A 112 9.67 -42.41 -3.70
CA ALA A 112 9.82 -41.01 -3.26
C ALA A 112 8.67 -40.42 -2.40
N SER A 113 7.45 -40.94 -2.47
CA SER A 113 6.33 -40.50 -1.63
C SER A 113 6.34 -41.08 -0.22
N ASP A 114 7.05 -42.19 -0.06
CA ASP A 114 7.07 -43.05 1.13
C ASP A 114 8.42 -42.92 1.87
N ASP A 115 9.41 -42.27 1.23
CA ASP A 115 10.71 -41.87 1.75
C ASP A 115 10.58 -40.82 2.88
N LEU A 116 10.62 -41.29 4.13
CA LEU A 116 10.28 -40.48 5.31
C LEU A 116 11.49 -40.20 6.18
N TRP A 117 11.71 -38.92 6.47
CA TRP A 117 12.61 -38.50 7.54
C TRP A 117 11.86 -38.48 8.87
N THR A 118 12.35 -39.24 9.85
CA THR A 118 11.78 -39.33 11.20
C THR A 118 12.75 -38.74 12.21
N SER A 119 12.30 -37.78 13.01
CA SER A 119 13.05 -37.24 14.14
C SER A 119 12.64 -37.91 15.46
N SER A 120 13.59 -38.16 16.36
CA SER A 120 13.33 -38.68 17.71
C SER A 120 12.67 -37.66 18.66
N ALA A 121 12.55 -36.40 18.23
CA ALA A 121 11.86 -35.32 18.96
C ALA A 121 11.02 -34.45 18.01
N VAL A 122 10.13 -33.63 18.56
CA VAL A 122 9.29 -32.70 17.78
C VAL A 122 10.19 -31.73 16.99
N HIS A 123 10.05 -31.69 15.66
CA HIS A 123 10.91 -30.88 14.79
C HIS A 123 10.38 -29.48 14.49
N GLY A 124 9.08 -29.21 14.70
CA GLY A 124 8.48 -27.89 14.50
C GLY A 124 8.30 -27.43 13.04
N LEU A 125 8.79 -28.19 12.05
CA LEU A 125 8.59 -27.93 10.62
C LEU A 125 7.10 -27.88 10.20
N SER A 126 6.81 -26.97 9.27
CA SER A 126 5.61 -26.90 8.43
C SER A 126 5.97 -27.08 6.95
N VAL A 127 5.00 -27.40 6.10
CA VAL A 127 5.21 -27.48 4.64
C VAL A 127 5.80 -26.16 4.13
N GLY A 128 6.93 -26.24 3.43
CA GLY A 128 7.68 -25.11 2.88
C GLY A 128 8.79 -24.56 3.77
N ASP A 129 8.91 -25.02 5.02
CA ASP A 129 10.02 -24.65 5.90
C ASP A 129 11.35 -25.21 5.41
N ALA A 130 12.42 -24.44 5.62
CA ALA A 130 13.77 -24.82 5.24
C ALA A 130 14.53 -25.46 6.41
N MET A 131 15.31 -26.50 6.12
CA MET A 131 16.21 -27.16 7.05
C MET A 131 17.49 -27.59 6.34
N PHE A 132 18.52 -27.97 7.08
CA PHE A 132 19.70 -28.64 6.55
C PHE A 132 20.26 -29.59 7.61
N PHE A 133 21.01 -30.60 7.19
CA PHE A 133 21.66 -31.51 8.12
C PHE A 133 22.99 -30.94 8.61
N THR A 134 23.24 -31.05 9.91
CA THR A 134 24.48 -30.63 10.58
C THR A 134 25.43 -31.79 10.84
N SER A 135 24.94 -33.04 10.82
CA SER A 135 25.77 -34.24 10.89
C SER A 135 25.20 -35.34 10.01
N ASP A 136 26.12 -36.10 9.41
CA ASP A 136 25.83 -37.27 8.58
C ASP A 136 25.81 -38.52 9.47
N GLY A 137 24.67 -39.21 9.52
CA GLY A 137 24.50 -40.48 10.22
C GLY A 137 24.83 -41.72 9.38
N GLY A 138 25.12 -41.55 8.09
CA GLY A 138 25.38 -42.62 7.12
C GLY A 138 24.11 -43.21 6.51
N GLY A 139 24.28 -44.03 5.46
CA GLY A 139 23.23 -44.80 4.78
C GLY A 139 22.50 -44.02 3.67
N ALA A 140 21.98 -42.84 3.97
CA ALA A 140 21.19 -42.04 3.03
C ALA A 140 22.07 -41.17 2.11
N THR A 141 22.70 -41.77 1.08
CA THR A 141 23.77 -41.14 0.28
C THR A 141 23.36 -39.96 -0.61
N GLU A 142 22.07 -39.78 -0.88
CA GLU A 142 21.52 -38.65 -1.64
C GLU A 142 21.44 -37.35 -0.83
N TRP A 143 21.62 -37.46 0.49
CA TRP A 143 21.53 -36.34 1.42
C TRP A 143 22.92 -35.88 1.80
N ALA A 144 23.07 -34.58 2.00
CA ALA A 144 24.34 -33.98 2.36
C ALA A 144 24.14 -32.98 3.48
N ILE A 145 25.15 -32.91 4.35
CA ILE A 145 25.25 -31.85 5.35
C ILE A 145 25.41 -30.49 4.66
N ASP A 146 24.98 -29.43 5.33
CA ASP A 146 25.05 -28.04 4.85
C ASP A 146 24.32 -27.75 3.51
N ILE A 147 23.44 -28.66 3.04
CA ILE A 147 22.51 -28.41 1.92
C ILE A 147 21.13 -28.05 2.47
N ILE A 148 20.55 -26.96 1.93
CA ILE A 148 19.19 -26.54 2.30
C ILE A 148 18.17 -27.42 1.59
N TYR A 149 17.33 -28.05 2.40
CA TYR A 149 16.15 -28.80 1.99
C TYR A 149 14.88 -28.10 2.47
N TYR A 150 13.77 -28.35 1.78
CA TYR A 150 12.47 -27.79 2.08
C TYR A 150 11.47 -28.91 2.41
N ALA A 151 10.72 -28.77 3.49
CA ALA A 151 9.67 -29.71 3.86
C ALA A 151 8.55 -29.73 2.81
N VAL A 152 8.31 -30.88 2.18
CA VAL A 152 7.27 -31.08 1.14
C VAL A 152 5.97 -31.53 1.80
N THR A 153 6.05 -32.54 2.66
CA THR A 153 4.94 -32.98 3.50
C THR A 153 5.41 -33.12 4.94
N VAL A 154 4.50 -32.91 5.88
CA VAL A 154 4.75 -33.09 7.31
C VAL A 154 3.64 -33.98 7.88
N PRO A 155 3.73 -35.32 7.71
CA PRO A 155 2.67 -36.22 8.15
C PRO A 155 2.41 -36.21 9.67
N SER A 156 3.43 -35.83 10.47
CA SER A 156 3.34 -35.72 11.92
C SER A 156 4.36 -34.71 12.45
N THR A 157 4.35 -34.43 13.76
CA THR A 157 5.32 -33.53 14.41
C THR A 157 6.76 -34.05 14.45
N THR A 158 6.96 -35.32 14.08
CA THR A 158 8.24 -36.02 14.10
C THR A 158 8.60 -36.61 12.74
N THR A 159 7.83 -36.35 11.68
CA THR A 159 8.08 -36.96 10.36
C THR A 159 7.85 -35.95 9.25
N ALA A 160 8.74 -35.93 8.25
CA ALA A 160 8.61 -35.08 7.07
C ALA A 160 9.22 -35.74 5.81
N THR A 161 8.75 -35.33 4.64
CA THR A 161 9.46 -35.57 3.36
C THR A 161 10.09 -34.26 2.91
N LEU A 162 11.28 -34.31 2.29
CA LEU A 162 12.07 -33.11 1.98
C LEU A 162 12.38 -33.01 0.47
N SER A 163 12.62 -31.79 -0.04
CA SER A 163 13.02 -31.50 -1.42
C SER A 163 14.21 -30.55 -1.46
N THR A 164 15.00 -30.58 -2.53
CA THR A 164 16.06 -29.60 -2.79
C THR A 164 15.53 -28.25 -3.28
N THR A 165 14.24 -28.17 -3.65
CA THR A 165 13.60 -26.93 -4.13
C THR A 165 12.32 -26.64 -3.37
N LYS A 166 12.04 -25.37 -3.11
CA LYS A 166 10.83 -24.95 -2.38
C LYS A 166 9.59 -25.24 -3.22
N GLY A 167 8.68 -26.08 -2.69
CA GLY A 167 7.50 -26.54 -3.40
C GLY A 167 7.78 -27.61 -4.48
N GLY A 168 9.00 -28.14 -4.53
CA GLY A 168 9.38 -29.24 -5.42
C GLY A 168 8.85 -30.59 -4.99
N ALA A 169 9.07 -31.61 -5.84
CA ALA A 169 8.81 -33.00 -5.49
C ALA A 169 9.76 -33.48 -4.38
N ALA A 170 9.31 -34.44 -3.56
CA ALA A 170 10.15 -35.09 -2.57
C ALA A 170 11.38 -35.73 -3.22
N LEU A 171 12.55 -35.53 -2.61
CA LEU A 171 13.81 -36.12 -3.04
C LEU A 171 13.81 -37.60 -2.65
N GLN A 172 13.99 -38.48 -3.65
CA GLN A 172 14.08 -39.92 -3.44
C GLN A 172 15.46 -40.31 -2.91
N GLY A 173 15.52 -41.13 -1.86
CA GLY A 173 16.75 -41.78 -1.39
C GLY A 173 16.98 -43.15 -2.02
N SER A 174 18.13 -43.79 -1.75
CA SER A 174 18.43 -45.15 -2.21
C SER A 174 18.53 -46.21 -1.12
N ASP A 175 18.81 -45.82 0.12
CA ASP A 175 19.06 -46.72 1.23
C ASP A 175 18.62 -46.08 2.57
N ASP A 176 18.28 -46.92 3.56
CA ASP A 176 17.99 -46.49 4.94
C ASP A 176 19.21 -45.84 5.59
N THR A 177 18.98 -44.94 6.55
CA THR A 177 20.09 -44.45 7.40
C THR A 177 20.70 -45.56 8.24
N SER A 178 22.04 -45.58 8.33
CA SER A 178 22.78 -46.50 9.20
C SER A 178 23.11 -45.93 10.58
N GLY A 179 22.70 -44.69 10.85
CA GLY A 179 22.91 -43.97 12.09
C GLY A 179 22.11 -42.66 12.15
N ASN A 180 22.32 -41.88 13.21
CA ASN A 180 21.54 -40.69 13.49
C ASN A 180 22.11 -39.46 12.77
N TRP A 181 21.27 -38.78 12.00
CA TRP A 181 21.54 -37.45 11.46
C TRP A 181 21.10 -36.38 12.45
N ALA A 182 21.73 -35.20 12.40
CA ALA A 182 21.28 -34.03 13.14
C ALA A 182 20.87 -32.95 12.14
N ALA A 183 19.83 -32.19 12.45
CA ALA A 183 19.33 -31.13 11.57
C ALA A 183 19.22 -29.78 12.29
N ALA A 184 19.29 -28.71 11.51
CA ALA A 184 19.06 -27.35 11.97
C ALA A 184 18.24 -26.56 10.93
N THR A 185 17.56 -25.52 11.38
CA THR A 185 17.02 -24.49 10.46
C THR A 185 18.15 -23.57 10.00
N PRO A 186 18.17 -23.14 8.72
CA PRO A 186 19.08 -22.10 8.26
C PRO A 186 18.95 -20.89 9.19
N ALA A 187 20.06 -20.47 9.79
CA ALA A 187 20.11 -19.19 10.46
C ALA A 187 20.01 -18.13 9.36
N TYR A 188 18.81 -17.59 9.14
CA TYR A 188 18.61 -16.49 8.21
C TYR A 188 19.54 -15.35 8.63
N ALA A 189 20.36 -14.88 7.69
CA ALA A 189 21.28 -13.78 7.96
C ALA A 189 20.49 -12.57 8.50
N PRO A 190 21.04 -11.81 9.46
CA PRO A 190 20.50 -10.51 9.84
C PRO A 190 20.33 -9.67 8.57
N GLY A 191 19.09 -9.46 8.12
CA GLY A 191 18.78 -8.81 6.84
C GLY A 191 17.80 -9.55 5.91
N ALA A 192 17.43 -10.82 6.18
CA ALA A 192 16.32 -11.47 5.48
C ALA A 192 14.98 -10.90 5.99
N VAL A 193 14.38 -10.01 5.20
CA VAL A 193 13.14 -9.31 5.54
C VAL A 193 11.94 -10.25 5.38
N PHE A 194 11.66 -11.08 6.39
CA PHE A 194 10.30 -11.45 6.80
C PHE A 194 10.29 -11.73 8.31
N LEU A 195 9.68 -10.81 9.07
CA LEU A 195 9.45 -10.92 10.50
C LEU A 195 8.51 -12.10 10.79
N LYS A 196 9.02 -13.17 11.39
CA LYS A 196 8.21 -14.12 12.15
C LYS A 196 8.11 -13.57 13.58
N ASP A 197 6.87 -13.37 14.01
CA ASP A 197 6.42 -12.90 15.34
C ASP A 197 6.65 -11.41 15.66
N PRO A 198 5.89 -10.49 15.03
CA PRO A 198 5.61 -9.21 15.69
C PRO A 198 5.05 -9.50 17.10
N PRO A 199 5.44 -8.73 18.14
CA PRO A 199 4.91 -8.88 19.50
C PRO A 199 3.40 -8.61 19.61
N PHE A 200 2.80 -8.19 18.49
CA PHE A 200 1.37 -8.00 18.31
C PHE A 200 0.87 -9.09 17.38
N THR A 201 -0.18 -9.77 17.81
CA THR A 201 -0.91 -10.69 16.94
C THR A 201 -1.39 -9.97 15.69
N HIS A 202 -1.56 -10.71 14.58
CA HIS A 202 -2.14 -10.16 13.35
C HIS A 202 -3.46 -9.41 13.61
N THR A 203 -4.28 -9.92 14.54
CA THR A 203 -5.53 -9.29 14.99
C THR A 203 -5.31 -7.94 15.67
N GLU A 204 -4.28 -7.80 16.50
CA GLU A 204 -3.95 -6.54 17.16
C GLU A 204 -3.45 -5.50 16.17
N ILE A 205 -2.61 -5.92 15.22
CA ILE A 205 -2.12 -5.05 14.14
C ILE A 205 -3.30 -4.56 13.30
N GLN A 206 -4.18 -5.48 12.88
CA GLN A 206 -5.37 -5.11 12.10
C GLN A 206 -6.29 -4.17 12.88
N ARG A 207 -6.50 -4.41 14.18
CA ARG A 207 -7.30 -3.53 15.03
C ARG A 207 -6.68 -2.14 15.14
N ALA A 208 -5.37 -2.04 15.35
CA ALA A 208 -4.70 -0.75 15.46
C ALA A 208 -4.70 0.03 14.13
N ILE A 209 -4.52 -0.67 13.00
CA ILE A 209 -4.69 -0.07 11.67
C ILE A 209 -6.10 0.46 11.49
N ASN A 210 -7.12 -0.34 11.79
CA ASN A 210 -8.52 0.07 11.68
C ASN A 210 -8.79 1.27 12.60
N GLU A 211 -8.33 1.26 13.84
CA GLU A 211 -8.47 2.38 14.76
C GLU A 211 -7.76 3.65 14.27
N THR A 212 -6.53 3.56 13.75
CA THR A 212 -5.82 4.72 13.17
C THR A 212 -6.61 5.33 12.01
N ILE A 213 -7.13 4.50 11.11
CA ILE A 213 -7.94 4.95 9.97
C ILE A 213 -9.25 5.57 10.46
N ASP A 214 -9.96 4.85 11.31
CA ASP A 214 -11.30 5.18 11.79
C ASP A 214 -11.32 6.29 12.85
N SER A 215 -10.19 6.79 13.35
CA SER A 215 -10.22 7.86 14.37
C SER A 215 -9.22 8.99 14.17
N ASP A 216 -8.02 8.71 13.66
CA ASP A 216 -6.99 9.74 13.44
C ASP A 216 -7.07 10.31 12.04
N LEU A 217 -7.05 9.45 11.01
CA LEU A 217 -7.14 9.90 9.61
C LEU A 217 -8.52 10.50 9.29
N MET A 218 -9.57 10.02 9.95
CA MET A 218 -10.92 10.60 9.88
C MET A 218 -10.99 12.11 10.15
N ARG A 219 -10.06 12.70 10.91
CA ARG A 219 -10.12 14.13 11.28
C ARG A 219 -9.55 15.06 10.19
N GLY A 220 -8.66 14.56 9.33
CA GLY A 220 -7.94 15.37 8.35
C GLY A 220 -8.05 14.91 6.91
N CYS A 221 -8.30 13.61 6.67
CA CYS A 221 -8.37 13.03 5.34
C CYS A 221 -9.82 12.81 4.93
N TRP A 222 -10.17 13.34 3.76
CA TRP A 222 -11.51 13.26 3.19
C TRP A 222 -11.42 12.76 1.75
N PHE A 223 -12.32 11.86 1.39
CA PHE A 223 -12.56 11.49 0.00
C PHE A 223 -13.73 12.30 -0.52
N SER A 224 -13.57 12.92 -1.68
CA SER A 224 -14.73 13.46 -2.39
C SER A 224 -15.31 12.33 -3.23
N THR A 225 -16.54 11.94 -2.93
CA THR A 225 -17.27 10.94 -3.71
C THR A 225 -18.41 11.62 -4.45
N GLN A 226 -18.60 11.25 -5.72
CA GLN A 226 -19.74 11.72 -6.51
C GLN A 226 -20.87 10.70 -6.45
N ARG A 227 -22.09 11.18 -6.23
CA ARG A 227 -23.29 10.36 -6.11
C ARG A 227 -24.45 11.00 -6.86
N THR A 228 -25.49 10.22 -7.11
CA THR A 228 -26.71 10.64 -7.81
C THR A 228 -27.95 10.53 -6.93
N ILE A 229 -28.91 11.42 -7.18
CA ILE A 229 -30.25 11.41 -6.60
C ILE A 229 -31.24 11.56 -7.74
N SER A 230 -32.25 10.71 -7.78
CA SER A 230 -33.42 10.87 -8.65
C SER A 230 -34.55 11.51 -7.83
N PRO A 231 -34.80 12.82 -7.97
CA PRO A 231 -35.86 13.50 -7.24
C PRO A 231 -37.24 12.89 -7.57
N THR A 232 -38.16 12.96 -6.62
CA THR A 232 -39.55 12.54 -6.80
C THR A 232 -40.45 13.71 -6.47
N GLU A 233 -41.54 13.86 -7.22
CA GLU A 233 -42.51 14.92 -6.98
C GLU A 233 -43.02 14.89 -5.52
N ASN A 234 -43.10 16.07 -4.89
CA ASN A 234 -43.55 16.26 -3.51
C ASN A 234 -42.65 15.60 -2.44
N ARG A 235 -41.46 15.12 -2.81
CA ARG A 235 -40.45 14.61 -1.86
C ARG A 235 -39.31 15.61 -1.75
N THR A 236 -39.01 16.04 -0.53
CA THR A 236 -37.89 16.95 -0.25
C THR A 236 -36.73 16.28 0.47
N ARG A 237 -36.90 15.05 0.96
CA ARG A 237 -35.87 14.33 1.70
C ARG A 237 -35.46 13.04 1.00
N TYR A 238 -34.17 12.88 0.79
CA TYR A 238 -33.58 11.76 0.06
C TYR A 238 -32.56 11.05 0.96
N PRO A 239 -32.42 9.72 0.85
CA PRO A 239 -31.41 9.00 1.62
C PRO A 239 -30.01 9.46 1.19
N ALA A 240 -29.14 9.73 2.17
CA ALA A 240 -27.71 9.90 1.95
C ALA A 240 -26.98 8.62 2.35
N ASN A 241 -25.75 8.43 1.89
CA ASN A 241 -24.91 7.38 2.49
C ASN A 241 -24.62 7.75 3.95
N ALA A 242 -24.59 6.75 4.83
CA ALA A 242 -24.20 6.93 6.23
C ALA A 242 -22.77 7.49 6.36
N SER A 243 -21.91 7.23 5.38
CA SER A 243 -20.54 7.74 5.33
C SER A 243 -20.41 9.16 4.76
N ASP A 244 -21.46 9.71 4.13
CA ASP A 244 -21.44 11.08 3.60
C ASP A 244 -21.57 12.07 4.76
N ILE A 245 -20.58 12.95 4.95
CA ILE A 245 -20.51 13.85 6.11
C ILE A 245 -20.80 15.30 5.74
N LEU A 246 -20.34 15.74 4.57
CA LEU A 246 -20.54 17.10 4.09
C LEU A 246 -20.76 17.08 2.58
N ILE A 247 -21.78 17.79 2.10
CA ILE A 247 -21.96 18.01 0.65
C ILE A 247 -21.16 19.26 0.28
N GLU A 248 -20.22 19.11 -0.65
CA GLU A 248 -19.38 20.22 -1.12
C GLU A 248 -20.03 20.96 -2.29
N LYS A 249 -20.56 20.19 -3.23
CA LYS A 249 -21.23 20.70 -4.42
C LYS A 249 -22.41 19.81 -4.75
N MET A 250 -23.43 20.42 -5.32
CA MET A 250 -24.55 19.71 -5.90
C MET A 250 -24.88 20.40 -7.21
N TYR A 251 -25.11 19.64 -8.26
CA TYR A 251 -25.44 20.16 -9.56
C TYR A 251 -26.51 19.29 -10.21
N GLN A 252 -27.40 19.96 -10.93
CA GLN A 252 -28.33 19.29 -11.82
C GLN A 252 -27.63 19.13 -13.16
N PHE A 253 -27.70 17.92 -13.69
CA PHE A 253 -27.46 17.71 -15.10
C PHE A 253 -28.83 17.78 -15.76
N ASP A 254 -29.13 18.95 -16.30
CA ASP A 254 -30.30 19.13 -17.15
C ASP A 254 -29.85 18.79 -18.57
N THR A 255 -30.64 17.99 -19.26
CA THR A 255 -30.55 17.84 -20.72
C THR A 255 -31.67 18.69 -21.35
N PRO A 256 -31.56 20.03 -21.39
CA PRO A 256 -32.48 20.82 -22.17
C PRO A 256 -32.20 20.51 -23.63
N SER A 257 -33.00 19.61 -24.18
CA SER A 257 -32.96 19.26 -25.57
C SER A 257 -33.80 20.29 -26.34
N THR A 258 -33.19 21.09 -27.21
CA THR A 258 -33.97 21.96 -28.10
C THR A 258 -34.35 21.15 -29.32
N SER A 259 -35.66 21.04 -29.63
CA SER A 259 -36.09 20.35 -30.85
C SER A 259 -35.55 21.08 -32.08
N ILE A 260 -34.83 20.35 -32.93
CA ILE A 260 -34.29 20.85 -34.19
C ILE A 260 -35.35 20.69 -35.29
N GLY A 261 -36.18 19.65 -35.18
CA GLY A 261 -37.28 19.35 -36.10
C GLY A 261 -37.30 17.88 -36.48
N THR A 262 -37.94 17.60 -37.62
CA THR A 262 -38.00 16.25 -38.20
C THR A 262 -36.86 16.02 -39.18
N THR A 263 -36.30 14.82 -39.18
CA THR A 263 -35.21 14.41 -40.06
C THR A 263 -35.50 13.08 -40.75
N THR A 264 -34.85 12.85 -41.88
CA THR A 264 -34.85 11.57 -42.61
C THR A 264 -33.40 11.15 -42.88
N PHE A 265 -33.09 9.91 -42.59
CA PHE A 265 -31.82 9.26 -42.93
C PHE A 265 -31.90 8.54 -44.28
N ILE A 266 -30.88 8.76 -45.12
CA ILE A 266 -30.70 8.06 -46.39
C ILE A 266 -29.39 7.27 -46.32
N PHE A 267 -29.50 5.96 -46.42
CA PHE A 267 -28.38 5.04 -46.57
C PHE A 267 -27.94 5.00 -48.04
N THR A 268 -26.68 5.32 -48.28
CA THR A 268 -26.08 5.41 -49.62
C THR A 268 -25.06 4.30 -49.89
N GLY A 269 -24.74 3.49 -48.87
CA GLY A 269 -23.81 2.36 -48.98
C GLY A 269 -22.45 2.59 -48.32
N SER A 270 -22.22 3.76 -47.71
CA SER A 270 -20.97 4.13 -47.06
C SER A 270 -21.22 5.14 -45.93
N ALA A 271 -20.49 4.99 -44.82
CA ALA A 271 -20.61 5.87 -43.64
C ALA A 271 -20.43 7.37 -43.97
N VAL A 272 -19.59 7.68 -44.95
CA VAL A 272 -19.26 9.07 -45.33
C VAL A 272 -20.40 9.74 -46.12
N GLU A 273 -21.26 8.94 -46.75
CA GLU A 273 -22.37 9.40 -47.58
C GLU A 273 -23.73 9.19 -46.88
N ASP A 274 -23.72 8.68 -45.65
CA ASP A 274 -24.91 8.37 -44.84
C ASP A 274 -25.40 9.64 -44.13
N GLU A 275 -26.21 10.42 -44.83
CA GLU A 275 -26.66 11.74 -44.37
C GLU A 275 -28.06 11.72 -43.73
N TRP A 276 -28.18 12.52 -42.67
CA TRP A 276 -29.45 12.94 -42.08
C TRP A 276 -29.86 14.26 -42.70
N THR A 277 -31.10 14.35 -43.17
CA THR A 277 -31.67 15.55 -43.81
C THR A 277 -32.83 16.11 -42.99
N THR A 278 -32.76 17.39 -42.65
CA THR A 278 -33.81 18.14 -41.95
C THR A 278 -34.65 18.97 -42.92
N SER A 279 -35.91 19.24 -42.58
CA SER A 279 -36.82 20.05 -43.42
C SER A 279 -36.55 21.55 -43.37
N THR A 280 -35.83 22.01 -42.34
CA THR A 280 -35.48 23.41 -42.07
C THR A 280 -34.04 23.47 -41.60
N ALA A 281 -33.38 24.63 -41.74
CA ALA A 281 -31.98 24.76 -41.35
C ALA A 281 -31.76 24.35 -39.89
N HIS A 282 -30.89 23.37 -39.65
CA HIS A 282 -30.75 22.74 -38.33
C HIS A 282 -29.86 23.53 -37.35
N GLY A 283 -28.99 24.40 -37.85
CA GLY A 283 -28.11 25.25 -37.02
C GLY A 283 -27.03 24.49 -36.23
N LEU A 284 -26.82 23.21 -36.53
CA LEU A 284 -25.80 22.37 -35.89
C LEU A 284 -24.42 22.66 -36.47
N SER A 285 -23.42 22.48 -35.62
CA SER A 285 -21.99 22.50 -35.94
C SER A 285 -21.37 21.13 -35.69
N VAL A 286 -20.21 20.87 -36.31
CA VAL A 286 -19.42 19.66 -36.03
C VAL A 286 -19.07 19.60 -34.54
N GLY A 287 -19.31 18.44 -33.92
CA GLY A 287 -19.11 18.20 -32.48
C GLY A 287 -20.36 18.43 -31.62
N ASP A 288 -21.42 19.05 -32.16
CA ASP A 288 -22.67 19.20 -31.42
C ASP A 288 -23.27 17.83 -31.05
N MET A 289 -23.91 17.75 -29.89
CA MET A 289 -24.54 16.53 -29.41
C MET A 289 -26.01 16.51 -29.77
N VAL A 290 -26.51 15.37 -30.21
CA VAL A 290 -27.90 15.21 -30.62
C VAL A 290 -28.47 13.90 -30.08
N SER A 291 -29.78 13.86 -29.93
CA SER A 291 -30.50 12.62 -29.63
C SER A 291 -31.83 12.57 -30.38
N PHE A 292 -32.36 11.36 -30.54
CA PHE A 292 -33.67 11.15 -31.14
C PHE A 292 -34.75 10.99 -30.07
N SER A 293 -35.85 11.73 -30.21
CA SER A 293 -37.01 11.66 -29.33
C SER A 293 -38.21 10.93 -29.95
N ALA A 294 -38.16 10.67 -31.25
CA ALA A 294 -39.06 9.75 -31.94
C ALA A 294 -38.27 9.04 -33.04
N VAL A 295 -38.48 7.72 -33.18
CA VAL A 295 -37.91 6.92 -34.27
C VAL A 295 -39.02 6.37 -35.13
N GLY A 296 -38.80 6.40 -36.44
CA GLY A 296 -39.52 5.53 -37.37
C GLY A 296 -38.84 4.15 -37.46
N THR A 297 -39.13 3.35 -38.48
CA THR A 297 -38.49 2.04 -38.69
C THR A 297 -37.16 2.17 -39.44
N ALA A 298 -36.10 1.53 -38.89
CA ALA A 298 -34.70 1.60 -39.36
C ALA A 298 -34.15 3.04 -39.42
N PRO A 299 -32.82 3.28 -39.34
CA PRO A 299 -31.68 2.36 -39.12
C PRO A 299 -31.56 1.80 -37.68
N THR A 300 -31.10 0.55 -37.51
CA THR A 300 -30.96 -0.13 -36.20
C THR A 300 -29.80 0.38 -35.35
N GLU A 301 -28.88 1.10 -35.97
CA GLU A 301 -27.68 1.67 -35.34
C GLU A 301 -28.01 2.93 -34.53
N TYR A 302 -29.20 3.50 -34.77
CA TYR A 302 -29.68 4.71 -34.14
C TYR A 302 -30.86 4.41 -33.20
N ALA A 303 -30.74 4.82 -31.94
CA ALA A 303 -31.72 4.51 -30.90
C ALA A 303 -32.26 5.77 -30.20
N LEU A 304 -33.48 5.66 -29.64
CA LEU A 304 -34.08 6.70 -28.82
C LEU A 304 -33.25 6.96 -27.56
N GLY A 305 -33.08 8.24 -27.23
CA GLY A 305 -32.39 8.67 -26.00
C GLY A 305 -30.87 8.39 -25.98
N VAL A 306 -30.30 7.85 -27.06
CA VAL A 306 -28.85 7.71 -27.21
C VAL A 306 -28.28 9.02 -27.75
N ILE A 307 -27.15 9.45 -27.17
CA ILE A 307 -26.43 10.65 -27.59
C ILE A 307 -25.49 10.28 -28.74
N TYR A 308 -25.58 11.06 -29.80
CA TYR A 308 -24.69 11.01 -30.96
C TYR A 308 -24.02 12.37 -31.13
N TYR A 309 -22.90 12.40 -31.87
CA TYR A 309 -22.13 13.62 -32.14
C TYR A 309 -22.21 13.97 -33.62
N VAL A 310 -22.38 15.24 -33.96
CA VAL A 310 -22.38 15.70 -35.35
C VAL A 310 -20.98 15.56 -35.94
N ALA A 311 -20.81 14.61 -36.86
CA ALA A 311 -19.52 14.29 -37.47
C ALA A 311 -19.18 15.27 -38.61
N THR A 312 -20.13 15.56 -39.49
CA THR A 312 -19.97 16.54 -40.58
C THR A 312 -21.26 17.33 -40.79
N VAL A 313 -21.14 18.54 -41.35
CA VAL A 313 -22.28 19.39 -41.75
C VAL A 313 -22.09 19.81 -43.22
N PRO A 314 -22.48 18.97 -44.20
CA PRO A 314 -22.29 19.28 -45.61
C PRO A 314 -23.12 20.48 -46.10
N THR A 315 -24.34 20.65 -45.57
CA THR A 315 -25.21 21.79 -45.88
C THR A 315 -25.93 22.29 -44.62
N THR A 316 -26.69 23.37 -44.71
CA THR A 316 -27.53 23.82 -43.58
C THR A 316 -28.70 22.89 -43.28
N LEU A 317 -28.96 21.89 -44.14
CA LEU A 317 -30.06 20.92 -44.02
C LEU A 317 -29.56 19.50 -43.77
N THR A 318 -28.28 19.20 -44.05
CA THR A 318 -27.73 17.85 -44.00
C THR A 318 -26.53 17.75 -43.06
N PHE A 319 -26.42 16.62 -42.37
CA PHE A 319 -25.31 16.30 -41.46
C PHE A 319 -25.11 14.78 -41.37
N THR A 320 -23.94 14.37 -40.87
CA THR A 320 -23.67 12.96 -40.49
C THR A 320 -23.46 12.88 -38.97
N LEU A 321 -23.62 11.68 -38.40
CA LEU A 321 -23.50 11.44 -36.96
C LEU A 321 -22.39 10.45 -36.66
N SER A 322 -21.75 10.56 -35.49
CA SER A 322 -20.82 9.60 -34.89
C SER A 322 -21.37 9.07 -33.57
N ALA A 323 -20.98 7.86 -33.20
CA ALA A 323 -21.21 7.30 -31.88
C ALA A 323 -20.24 7.89 -30.82
N ASN A 324 -19.13 8.48 -31.24
CA ASN A 324 -18.08 9.04 -30.39
C ASN A 324 -17.78 10.49 -30.77
N GLU A 325 -17.01 11.20 -29.94
CA GLU A 325 -16.56 12.58 -30.20
C GLU A 325 -15.53 12.71 -31.35
N ASP A 326 -15.09 11.59 -31.93
CA ASP A 326 -13.97 11.49 -32.87
C ASP A 326 -14.29 11.84 -34.33
N THR A 327 -15.44 12.48 -34.57
CA THR A 327 -15.98 12.90 -35.88
C THR A 327 -16.04 11.80 -36.94
N THR A 328 -15.90 10.52 -36.58
CA THR A 328 -15.96 9.40 -37.52
C THR A 328 -17.42 9.03 -37.79
N PRO A 329 -17.94 9.20 -39.03
CA PRO A 329 -19.35 8.92 -39.30
C PRO A 329 -19.74 7.47 -38.97
N LEU A 330 -20.88 7.30 -38.32
CA LEU A 330 -21.53 6.05 -38.00
C LEU A 330 -22.38 5.61 -39.20
N ALA A 331 -21.98 4.49 -39.81
CA ALA A 331 -22.74 3.90 -40.92
C ALA A 331 -24.12 3.43 -40.45
N GLY A 332 -25.16 3.72 -41.23
CA GLY A 332 -26.43 3.02 -41.12
C GLY A 332 -26.44 1.74 -41.95
N THR A 333 -27.49 0.93 -41.80
CA THR A 333 -27.67 -0.27 -42.64
C THR A 333 -28.87 -0.21 -43.57
N ALA A 334 -29.75 0.78 -43.41
CA ALA A 334 -30.92 0.98 -44.25
C ALA A 334 -31.43 2.43 -44.17
N ASN A 335 -32.16 2.86 -45.21
CA ASN A 335 -32.91 4.11 -45.20
C ASN A 335 -33.86 4.15 -44.00
N SER A 336 -34.00 5.32 -43.40
CA SER A 336 -35.09 5.52 -42.44
C SER A 336 -36.44 5.52 -43.15
N SER A 337 -37.45 5.03 -42.44
CA SER A 337 -38.86 5.21 -42.79
C SER A 337 -39.61 5.78 -41.60
N GLY A 338 -40.68 6.54 -41.83
CA GLY A 338 -41.39 7.28 -40.78
C GLY A 338 -40.74 8.62 -40.42
N THR A 339 -41.23 9.26 -39.36
CA THR A 339 -40.77 10.58 -38.92
C THR A 339 -39.80 10.43 -37.76
N TRP A 340 -38.53 10.80 -37.96
CA TRP A 340 -37.56 10.90 -36.87
C TRP A 340 -37.54 12.32 -36.35
N THR A 341 -37.60 12.51 -35.04
CA THR A 341 -37.46 13.82 -34.41
C THR A 341 -36.11 13.89 -33.72
N ILE A 342 -35.32 14.89 -34.11
CA ILE A 342 -33.99 15.11 -33.56
C ILE A 342 -33.98 16.36 -32.69
N GLN A 343 -33.20 16.30 -31.62
CA GLN A 343 -33.04 17.38 -30.66
C GLN A 343 -31.56 17.63 -30.42
N ASN A 344 -31.20 18.92 -30.30
CA ASN A 344 -29.86 19.32 -29.91
C ASN A 344 -29.75 19.15 -28.40
N VAL A 345 -28.85 18.26 -27.96
CA VAL A 345 -28.60 17.97 -26.56
C VAL A 345 -27.58 18.98 -26.05
N ILE A 346 -28.06 19.94 -25.28
CA ILE A 346 -27.20 20.88 -24.59
C ILE A 346 -27.01 20.35 -23.18
N PHE A 347 -25.77 20.11 -22.76
CA PHE A 347 -25.50 19.80 -21.36
C PHE A 347 -25.34 21.09 -20.58
N ASN A 348 -26.36 21.41 -19.78
CA ASN A 348 -26.27 22.52 -18.86
C ASN A 348 -25.99 21.97 -17.46
N TYR A 349 -24.74 22.15 -17.02
CA TYR A 349 -24.40 21.96 -15.61
C TYR A 349 -24.91 23.16 -14.84
N ARG A 350 -25.92 22.94 -14.01
CA ARG A 350 -26.43 23.98 -13.12
C ARG A 350 -26.11 23.62 -11.69
N GLU A 351 -25.14 24.33 -11.12
CA GLU A 351 -24.82 24.19 -9.70
C GLU A 351 -25.99 24.69 -8.84
N PHE A 352 -26.42 23.86 -7.89
CA PHE A 352 -27.37 24.24 -6.87
C PHE A 352 -26.71 25.25 -5.93
N PRO A 353 -27.37 26.38 -5.64
CA PRO A 353 -26.94 27.24 -4.54
C PRO A 353 -26.88 26.43 -3.24
N THR A 354 -25.85 26.63 -2.42
CA THR A 354 -25.67 25.92 -1.14
C THR A 354 -26.85 26.05 -0.18
N ARG A 355 -27.68 27.08 -0.32
CA ARG A 355 -28.93 27.27 0.44
C ARG A 355 -30.10 26.34 0.02
N TRP A 356 -29.96 25.62 -1.10
CA TRP A 356 -31.02 24.76 -1.66
C TRP A 356 -30.90 23.30 -1.24
N TYR A 357 -29.80 22.93 -0.57
CA TYR A 357 -29.60 21.61 -0.04
C TYR A 357 -28.93 21.66 1.33
N GLU A 358 -29.23 20.68 2.17
CA GLU A 358 -28.57 20.51 3.46
C GLU A 358 -28.51 19.02 3.80
N ILE A 359 -27.38 18.55 4.33
CA ILE A 359 -27.29 17.22 4.91
C ILE A 359 -27.83 17.24 6.34
N LYS A 360 -28.72 16.30 6.66
CA LYS A 360 -29.34 16.13 7.97
C LYS A 360 -28.88 14.82 8.58
N HIS A 361 -28.24 14.90 9.75
CA HIS A 361 -27.69 13.75 10.47
C HIS A 361 -28.66 13.16 11.50
N ALA A 362 -28.51 11.86 11.77
CA ALA A 362 -29.20 11.09 12.80
C ALA A 362 -30.73 11.29 12.84
N GLN A 363 -31.36 11.43 11.67
CA GLN A 363 -32.80 11.64 11.60
C GLN A 363 -33.50 10.31 11.38
N ALA A 364 -34.41 9.94 12.29
CA ALA A 364 -35.33 8.84 12.05
C ALA A 364 -36.30 9.26 10.94
N SER A 365 -36.01 8.86 9.71
CA SER A 365 -36.93 9.01 8.59
C SER A 365 -37.55 7.65 8.32
N ALA A 366 -38.86 7.63 8.06
CA ALA A 366 -39.57 6.40 7.73
C ALA A 366 -39.08 5.75 6.41
N THR A 367 -38.17 6.43 5.70
CA THR A 367 -37.67 6.07 4.38
C THR A 367 -36.17 5.77 4.32
N ASP A 368 -35.41 5.89 5.41
CA ASP A 368 -33.96 5.61 5.40
C ASP A 368 -33.48 4.81 6.62
N SER A 369 -32.57 3.87 6.37
CA SER A 369 -31.92 3.03 7.39
C SER A 369 -30.49 3.49 7.71
N THR A 370 -29.97 4.50 6.99
CA THR A 370 -28.57 4.95 7.05
C THR A 370 -28.34 6.05 8.08
N GLY A 371 -29.39 6.67 8.62
CA GLY A 371 -29.30 7.74 9.62
C GLY A 371 -28.95 9.12 9.06
N ASN A 372 -28.48 9.24 7.81
CA ASN A 372 -28.25 10.51 7.12
C ASN A 372 -29.24 10.71 5.98
N SER A 373 -29.70 11.95 5.78
CA SER A 373 -30.60 12.32 4.68
C SER A 373 -30.24 13.67 4.09
N ILE A 374 -30.46 13.83 2.79
CA ILE A 374 -30.27 15.09 2.05
C ILE A 374 -31.64 15.76 1.96
N LEU A 375 -31.75 16.95 2.52
CA LEU A 375 -32.93 17.80 2.38
C LEU A 375 -32.70 18.73 1.18
N LEU A 376 -33.52 18.56 0.14
CA LEU A 376 -33.62 19.48 -0.99
C LEU A 376 -34.76 20.46 -0.72
N THR A 377 -34.44 21.73 -0.52
CA THR A 377 -35.44 22.79 -0.27
C THR A 377 -35.94 23.44 -1.56
N GLY A 378 -35.29 23.15 -2.69
CA GLY A 378 -35.77 23.44 -4.03
C GLY A 378 -35.13 22.51 -5.05
N TYR A 379 -35.90 22.09 -6.05
CA TYR A 379 -35.43 21.40 -7.25
C TYR A 379 -36.14 22.00 -8.47
N HIS A 380 -35.50 22.02 -9.63
CA HIS A 380 -36.05 22.66 -10.83
C HIS A 380 -36.89 21.71 -11.68
N ASP A 381 -36.48 20.45 -11.82
CA ASP A 381 -37.22 19.42 -12.56
C ASP A 381 -37.16 18.09 -11.80
N VAL A 382 -38.28 17.38 -11.73
CA VAL A 382 -38.38 16.06 -11.10
C VAL A 382 -37.81 14.95 -11.98
N ASN A 383 -37.63 15.21 -13.27
CA ASN A 383 -37.17 14.23 -14.24
C ASN A 383 -35.64 14.16 -14.36
N ASP A 384 -34.93 15.14 -13.81
CA ASP A 384 -33.48 15.24 -13.94
C ASP A 384 -32.73 14.53 -12.83
N THR A 385 -31.55 14.01 -13.17
CA THR A 385 -30.64 13.43 -12.18
C THR A 385 -29.84 14.54 -11.51
N ILE A 386 -29.91 14.59 -10.18
CA ILE A 386 -29.10 15.49 -9.36
C ILE A 386 -27.83 14.75 -8.98
N TYR A 387 -26.68 15.38 -9.21
CA TYR A 387 -25.38 14.90 -8.78
C TYR A 387 -24.92 15.70 -7.57
N TYR A 388 -24.30 15.04 -6.61
CA TYR A 388 -23.66 15.72 -5.50
C TYR A 388 -22.28 15.12 -5.23
N SER A 389 -21.34 15.98 -4.85
CA SER A 389 -20.06 15.56 -4.29
C SER A 389 -20.11 15.68 -2.78
N ALA A 390 -19.76 14.61 -2.08
CA ALA A 390 -19.71 14.58 -0.64
C ALA A 390 -18.35 14.16 -0.12
N ARG A 391 -17.94 14.79 0.99
CA ARG A 391 -16.81 14.34 1.79
C ARG A 391 -17.23 13.11 2.59
N THR A 392 -16.61 11.99 2.26
CA THR A 392 -16.67 10.77 3.03
C THR A 392 -15.37 10.59 3.80
N ARG A 393 -15.47 10.11 5.03
CA ARG A 393 -14.27 9.68 5.74
C ARG A 393 -13.82 8.32 5.21
N PRO A 394 -12.51 8.08 5.06
CA PRO A 394 -12.03 6.75 4.75
C PRO A 394 -12.45 5.77 5.85
N SER A 395 -12.91 4.59 5.45
CA SER A 395 -13.05 3.45 6.34
C SER A 395 -11.87 2.50 6.17
N SER A 396 -11.64 1.63 7.15
CA SER A 396 -10.61 0.59 7.02
C SER A 396 -10.81 -0.34 5.82
N SER A 397 -12.02 -0.48 5.28
CA SER A 397 -12.26 -1.25 4.04
C SER A 397 -11.79 -0.53 2.78
N ASP A 398 -11.53 0.78 2.84
CA ASP A 398 -11.16 1.59 1.68
C ASP A 398 -9.63 1.70 1.49
N ILE A 399 -8.83 1.00 2.30
CA ILE A 399 -7.35 1.09 2.30
C ILE A 399 -6.76 0.93 0.90
N SER A 400 -7.25 -0.03 0.11
CA SER A 400 -6.74 -0.28 -1.24
C SER A 400 -7.04 0.83 -2.26
N SER A 401 -7.95 1.75 -1.93
CA SER A 401 -8.31 2.90 -2.75
C SER A 401 -7.65 4.19 -2.28
N LEU A 402 -6.94 4.17 -1.15
CA LEU A 402 -6.19 5.32 -0.67
C LEU A 402 -4.98 5.55 -1.59
N PRO A 403 -4.60 6.81 -1.85
CA PRO A 403 -3.33 7.13 -2.48
C PRO A 403 -2.17 6.44 -1.76
N THR A 404 -1.15 6.00 -2.51
CA THR A 404 0.00 5.26 -1.98
C THR A 404 0.70 6.04 -0.87
N GLU A 405 0.72 7.37 -0.98
CA GLU A 405 1.28 8.32 -0.02
C GLU A 405 0.58 8.21 1.34
N ILE A 406 -0.76 8.21 1.36
CA ILE A 406 -1.57 8.05 2.59
C ILE A 406 -1.41 6.63 3.13
N THR A 407 -1.40 5.64 2.25
CA THR A 407 -1.24 4.23 2.63
C THR A 407 0.09 4.00 3.35
N ASN A 408 1.15 4.72 2.97
CA ASN A 408 2.46 4.66 3.62
C ASN A 408 2.48 5.29 5.03
N LEU A 409 1.52 6.16 5.37
CA LEU A 409 1.39 6.77 6.70
C LEU A 409 0.69 5.87 7.72
N ILE A 410 -0.17 4.94 7.25
CA ILE A 410 -0.98 4.06 8.10
C ILE A 410 -0.11 3.18 9.02
N PRO A 411 0.98 2.53 8.54
CA PRO A 411 1.87 1.77 9.40
C PRO A 411 2.47 2.59 10.54
N TRP A 412 2.76 3.87 10.32
CA TRP A 412 3.34 4.75 11.35
C TRP A 412 2.33 5.06 12.46
N GLY A 413 1.09 5.44 12.09
CA GLY A 413 0.03 5.67 13.08
C GLY A 413 -0.37 4.40 13.84
N ALA A 414 -0.42 3.25 13.14
CA ALA A 414 -0.72 1.96 13.77
C ALA A 414 0.38 1.56 14.77
N VAL A 415 1.66 1.77 14.43
CA VAL A 415 2.79 1.53 15.34
C VAL A 415 2.72 2.44 16.58
N ALA A 416 2.40 3.73 16.41
CA ALA A 416 2.21 4.64 17.53
C ALA A 416 1.09 4.18 18.49
N ARG A 417 -0.01 3.63 17.96
CA ARG A 417 -1.12 3.09 18.76
C ARG A 417 -0.83 1.77 19.44
N LEU A 418 -0.25 0.82 18.71
CA LEU A 418 0.14 -0.49 19.24
C LEU A 418 1.12 -0.36 20.41
N THR A 419 1.89 0.72 20.41
CA THR A 419 2.86 0.97 21.46
C THR A 419 2.28 1.76 22.62
N GLY A 420 1.15 2.44 22.46
CA GLY A 420 0.22 2.79 23.55
C GLY A 420 0.84 3.52 24.75
N GLY A 421 1.91 4.28 24.54
CA GLY A 421 2.67 4.92 25.63
C GLY A 421 3.50 3.96 26.50
N THR A 422 3.55 2.67 26.20
CA THR A 422 4.56 1.73 26.70
C THR A 422 5.71 1.64 25.70
N SER A 423 6.95 1.72 26.20
CA SER A 423 8.18 1.74 25.40
C SER A 423 8.12 0.78 24.22
N VAL A 424 8.19 1.31 22.98
CA VAL A 424 8.49 0.48 21.82
C VAL A 424 9.89 -0.08 22.05
N ARG A 425 10.01 -1.37 22.35
CA ARG A 425 11.32 -2.02 22.20
C ARG A 425 11.58 -2.20 20.70
N GLY A 426 12.18 -1.17 20.12
CA GLY A 426 13.09 -1.28 18.99
C GLY A 426 12.48 -1.41 17.60
N ARG A 427 12.20 -0.27 16.97
CA ARG A 427 12.45 -0.08 15.53
C ARG A 427 13.24 1.22 15.33
N TYR A 428 14.53 1.19 15.62
CA TYR A 428 15.49 2.09 14.99
C TYR A 428 16.86 1.41 14.82
N ALA A 429 17.58 1.87 13.81
CA ALA A 429 18.85 1.34 13.33
C ALA A 429 19.87 1.12 14.46
N GLU A 430 20.66 0.05 14.34
CA GLU A 430 21.65 -0.44 15.32
C GLU A 430 22.73 0.59 15.74
N SER A 431 22.79 1.77 15.14
CA SER A 431 23.79 2.80 15.45
C SER A 431 23.31 3.94 16.36
N ALA A 432 22.02 4.04 16.69
CA ALA A 432 21.53 5.09 17.58
C ALA A 432 21.49 4.58 19.04
N ALA A 433 22.58 4.78 19.77
CA ALA A 433 22.62 4.53 21.21
C ALA A 433 21.65 5.49 21.94
N GLN A 434 20.44 5.02 22.28
CA GLN A 434 19.55 5.73 23.19
C GLN A 434 20.13 5.67 24.62
N THR A 435 20.82 6.74 25.02
CA THR A 435 21.16 7.02 26.44
C THR A 435 20.03 7.77 27.16
N SER A 436 18.87 7.91 26.53
CA SER A 436 17.72 8.63 27.07
C SER A 436 16.85 7.71 27.91
N THR A 437 16.67 8.05 29.18
CA THR A 437 15.67 7.48 30.10
C THR A 437 14.21 7.79 29.73
N VAL A 438 13.95 8.27 28.51
CA VAL A 438 12.63 8.78 28.11
C VAL A 438 11.97 7.79 27.15
N ALA A 439 11.51 6.66 27.69
CA ALA A 439 10.65 5.70 26.99
C ALA A 439 9.31 6.29 26.49
N TYR A 440 8.91 7.45 27.03
CA TYR A 440 7.75 8.23 26.59
C TYR A 440 8.05 9.15 25.39
N ALA A 441 9.33 9.40 25.07
CA ALA A 441 9.71 10.31 24.00
C ALA A 441 9.41 9.70 22.64
N ASP A 442 9.54 8.39 22.47
CA ASP A 442 9.41 7.77 21.14
C ASP A 442 7.96 7.75 20.66
N ALA A 443 6.98 7.41 21.51
CA ALA A 443 5.58 7.44 21.11
C ALA A 443 5.08 8.88 20.84
N ALA A 444 5.46 9.83 21.70
CA ALA A 444 5.16 11.24 21.47
C ALA A 444 5.85 11.77 20.21
N TRP A 445 7.09 11.36 19.95
CA TRP A 445 7.83 11.71 18.75
C TRP A 445 7.21 11.08 17.50
N PHE A 446 6.83 9.79 17.51
CA PHE A 446 6.12 9.16 16.39
C PHE A 446 4.77 9.83 16.13
N GLN A 447 4.03 10.20 17.18
CA GLN A 447 2.79 10.95 17.06
C GLN A 447 3.04 12.35 16.46
N THR A 448 4.05 13.08 16.94
CA THR A 448 4.43 14.39 16.39
C THR A 448 4.88 14.28 14.95
N GLN A 449 5.70 13.28 14.59
CA GLN A 449 6.10 13.06 13.20
C GLN A 449 4.92 12.67 12.31
N PHE A 450 3.98 11.86 12.81
CA PHE A 450 2.76 11.55 12.09
C PHE A 450 1.90 12.81 11.86
N GLU A 451 1.73 13.64 12.90
CA GLU A 451 1.01 14.91 12.80
C GLU A 451 1.70 15.89 11.84
N ASP A 452 3.03 16.01 11.91
CA ASP A 452 3.84 16.82 10.99
C ASP A 452 3.70 16.33 9.54
N MET A 453 3.72 15.02 9.29
CA MET A 453 3.52 14.44 7.96
C MET A 453 2.10 14.68 7.43
N VAL A 454 1.08 14.56 8.29
CA VAL A 454 -0.31 14.88 7.94
C VAL A 454 -0.46 16.35 7.58
N ASP A 455 0.15 17.26 8.35
CA ASP A 455 0.08 18.69 8.09
C ASP A 455 0.87 19.10 6.83
N GLN A 456 2.05 18.52 6.59
CA GLN A 456 2.79 18.70 5.34
C GLN A 456 1.96 18.27 4.13
N TYR A 457 1.30 17.11 4.21
CA TYR A 457 0.47 16.63 3.12
C TYR A 457 -0.79 17.48 2.92
N ARG A 458 -1.41 17.97 3.99
CA ARG A 458 -2.51 18.94 3.90
C ARG A 458 -2.07 20.19 3.17
N ASN A 459 -0.91 20.75 3.53
CA ASN A 459 -0.37 21.95 2.88
C ASN A 459 -0.06 21.69 1.40
N GLN A 460 0.52 20.54 1.07
CA GLN A 460 0.79 20.16 -0.31
C GLN A 460 -0.52 20.05 -1.12
N LEU A 461 -1.57 19.42 -0.57
CA LEU A 461 -2.87 19.36 -1.23
C LEU A 461 -3.51 20.74 -1.39
N GLU A 462 -3.34 21.65 -0.42
CA GLU A 462 -3.82 23.03 -0.54
C GLU A 462 -3.07 23.82 -1.64
N GLU A 463 -1.79 23.52 -1.88
CA GLU A 463 -0.99 24.09 -2.97
C GLU A 463 -1.30 23.45 -4.34
N ASP A 464 -1.47 22.13 -4.38
CA ASP A 464 -1.68 21.34 -5.60
C ASP A 464 -3.12 21.39 -6.11
N VAL A 465 -4.11 21.67 -5.25
CA VAL A 465 -5.44 22.03 -5.73
C VAL A 465 -5.26 23.37 -6.45
N PRO A 466 -5.30 23.42 -7.80
CA PRO A 466 -5.18 24.67 -8.49
C PRO A 466 -6.30 25.54 -7.93
N LEU A 467 -5.94 26.72 -7.38
CA LEU A 467 -6.92 27.72 -6.96
C LEU A 467 -7.94 27.75 -8.08
N LEU A 468 -9.14 27.19 -7.84
CA LEU A 468 -10.20 27.13 -8.83
C LEU A 468 -10.29 28.56 -9.30
N LYS A 469 -9.87 28.82 -10.56
CA LYS A 469 -9.84 30.16 -11.12
C LYS A 469 -11.21 30.71 -10.76
N ARG A 470 -11.23 31.67 -9.82
CA ARG A 470 -12.48 32.36 -9.50
C ARG A 470 -12.96 32.79 -10.87
N TRP A 471 -14.13 32.30 -11.26
CA TRP A 471 -14.78 32.79 -12.45
C TRP A 471 -14.99 34.27 -12.18
N GLU A 472 -14.07 35.11 -12.67
CA GLU A 472 -14.26 36.54 -12.69
C GLU A 472 -15.46 36.72 -13.61
N TYR A 473 -16.56 37.22 -13.04
CA TYR A 473 -17.66 37.72 -13.84
C TYR A 473 -17.09 38.80 -14.75
N GLY A 474 -16.85 38.45 -16.02
CA GLY A 474 -16.59 39.42 -17.06
C GLY A 474 -17.76 40.41 -17.09
N PRO A 475 -17.51 41.70 -17.30
CA PRO A 475 -18.58 42.69 -17.40
C PRO A 475 -19.56 42.23 -18.46
N THR A 476 -20.85 42.09 -18.09
CA THR A 476 -21.94 41.95 -19.05
C THR A 476 -21.86 43.12 -20.01
N GLN A 477 -21.36 42.89 -21.23
CA GLN A 477 -21.53 43.86 -22.29
C GLN A 477 -23.02 43.90 -22.62
N VAL A 478 -23.66 44.95 -22.11
CA VAL A 478 -25.00 45.34 -22.51
C VAL A 478 -24.86 45.89 -23.93
N GLY A 479 -25.26 45.10 -24.91
CA GLY A 479 -25.56 45.53 -26.28
C GLY A 479 -27.03 45.87 -26.40
#